data_AF-A0A3D0T3V2-F1
#
_entry.id   AF-A0A3D0T3V2-F1
#
_cell.length_a   1.000
_cell.length_b   1.000
_cell.length_c   1.000
_cell.angle_alpha   90.00
_cell.angle_beta   90.00
_cell.angle_gamma   90.00
#
_symmetry.space_group_name_H-M   'P 1'
#
loop_
_entity.id
_entity.type
_entity.pdbx_description
1 polymer ?
#
loop_
_entity_poly.entity_id
_entity_poly.type
_entity_poly.pdbx_seq_one_letter_code
_entity_poly.pdbx_strand_id
1 'polypeptide(L)' 'MPRTMLTDDAWEILKVLLKESGRVYNKYEHRNTLEGILYRMRTGIQWRDLPSEFGLWNTVYR' A
#
# COMPACT_ATOMS: atom_id res chain seq x y z
N MET A 1 -9.67 10.06 6.57
CA MET A 1 -9.45 9.13 5.45
C MET A 1 -8.60 9.79 4.38
N PRO A 2 -7.33 9.40 4.23
CA PRO A 2 -6.46 9.87 3.16
C PRO A 2 -6.97 9.40 1.80
N ARG A 3 -6.71 10.20 0.76
CA ARG A 3 -7.07 9.86 -0.62
C ARG A 3 -6.24 8.65 -1.08
N THR A 4 -6.93 7.55 -1.39
CA THR A 4 -6.35 6.37 -2.06
C THR A 4 -6.09 6.68 -3.53
N MET A 5 -5.11 6.01 -4.10
CA MET A 5 -4.64 6.23 -5.46
C MET A 5 -4.97 5.10 -6.42
N LEU A 6 -5.03 3.87 -5.93
CA LEU A 6 -5.28 2.71 -6.77
C LEU A 6 -6.76 2.60 -7.05
N THR A 7 -7.10 2.71 -8.33
CA THR A 7 -8.40 2.24 -8.82
C THR A 7 -8.49 0.73 -8.61
N ASP A 8 -9.72 0.22 -8.54
CA ASP A 8 -9.94 -1.22 -8.38
C ASP A 8 -9.35 -2.01 -9.55
N ASP A 9 -9.47 -1.51 -10.77
CA ASP A 9 -8.88 -2.14 -11.96
C ASP A 9 -7.35 -2.24 -11.89
N ALA A 10 -6.68 -1.16 -11.50
CA ALA A 10 -5.22 -1.16 -11.34
C ALA A 10 -4.78 -2.10 -10.23
N TRP A 11 -5.56 -2.16 -9.14
CA TRP A 11 -5.30 -3.08 -8.03
C TRP A 11 -5.42 -4.54 -8.46
N GLU A 12 -6.44 -4.92 -9.23
CA GLU A 12 -6.59 -6.31 -9.67
C GLU A 12 -5.44 -6.77 -10.58
N ILE A 13 -4.93 -5.89 -11.44
CA ILE A 13 -3.73 -6.17 -12.26
C ILE A 13 -2.50 -6.35 -11.35
N LEU A 14 -2.23 -5.39 -10.47
CA LEU A 14 -1.09 -5.43 -9.55
C LEU A 14 -1.11 -6.66 -8.65
N LYS A 15 -2.28 -7.02 -8.12
CA LYS A 15 -2.49 -8.17 -7.25
C LYS A 15 -2.11 -9.48 -7.92
N VAL A 16 -2.36 -9.65 -9.23
CA VAL A 16 -1.91 -10.83 -9.98
C VAL A 16 -0.38 -10.88 -10.04
N LEU A 17 0.25 -9.78 -10.46
CA LEU A 17 1.72 -9.70 -10.55
C LEU A 17 2.41 -9.91 -9.21
N LEU A 18 1.85 -9.35 -8.13
CA LEU A 18 2.36 -9.51 -6.78
C LEU A 18 2.26 -10.96 -6.30
N LYS A 19 1.16 -11.67 -6.63
CA LYS A 19 1.03 -13.11 -6.34
C LYS A 19 2.06 -13.95 -7.08
N GLU A 20 2.26 -13.67 -8.37
CA GLU A 20 3.22 -14.39 -9.21
C GLU A 20 4.67 -14.20 -8.72
N SER A 21 4.97 -13.04 -8.11
CA SER A 21 6.30 -12.80 -7.53
C SER A 21 6.66 -13.76 -6.39
N GLY A 22 5.69 -14.47 -5.80
CA GLY A 22 5.87 -15.37 -4.66
C GLY A 22 6.21 -14.65 -3.34
N ARG A 23 6.36 -13.31 -3.35
CA ARG A 23 6.72 -12.50 -2.19
C ARG A 23 5.52 -11.94 -1.44
N VAL A 24 4.35 -11.90 -2.09
CA VAL A 24 3.13 -11.30 -1.56
C VAL A 24 1.98 -12.29 -1.69
N TYR A 25 1.34 -12.62 -0.57
CA TYR A 25 0.14 -13.47 -0.52
C TYR A 25 -1.14 -12.62 -0.63
N ASN A 26 -2.30 -13.22 -0.93
CA ASN A 26 -3.54 -12.45 -1.05
C ASN A 26 -4.12 -12.11 0.34
N LYS A 27 -3.77 -10.95 0.87
CA LYS A 27 -4.33 -10.38 2.10
C LYS A 27 -4.79 -8.94 1.85
N TYR A 28 -5.91 -8.57 2.47
CA TYR A 28 -6.52 -7.24 2.33
C TYR A 28 -5.53 -6.13 2.71
N GLU A 29 -4.68 -6.38 3.69
CA GLU A 29 -3.66 -5.47 4.21
C GLU A 29 -2.61 -5.08 3.16
N HIS A 30 -2.41 -5.87 2.10
CA HIS A 30 -1.42 -5.53 1.06
C HIS A 30 -1.84 -4.35 0.20
N ARG A 31 -3.15 -4.17 -0.04
CA ARG A 31 -3.64 -2.99 -0.76
C ARG A 31 -3.35 -1.74 0.05
N ASN A 32 -3.71 -1.75 1.34
CA ASN A 32 -3.49 -0.61 2.24
C ASN A 32 -2.00 -0.30 2.43
N THR A 33 -1.15 -1.34 2.48
CA THR A 33 0.30 -1.16 2.53
C THR A 33 0.81 -0.43 1.28
N LEU A 34 0.41 -0.88 0.09
CA LEU A 34 0.81 -0.24 -1.16
C LEU A 34 0.26 1.19 -1.28
N GLU A 35 -0.98 1.41 -0.87
CA GLU A 35 -1.59 2.74 -0.78
C GLU A 35 -0.80 3.66 0.17
N GLY A 36 -0.32 3.14 1.30
CA GLY A 36 0.55 3.89 2.22
C GLY A 36 1.88 4.30 1.59
N ILE A 37 2.51 3.39 0.83
CA ILE A 37 3.73 3.68 0.06
C ILE A 37 3.46 4.78 -0.97
N LEU A 38 2.40 4.63 -1.76
CA LEU A 38 2.02 5.59 -2.80
C LEU A 38 1.67 6.96 -2.22
N TYR A 39 0.94 6.99 -1.08
CA TYR A 39 0.65 8.22 -0.36
C TYR A 39 1.93 8.95 0.03
N ARG A 40 2.88 8.24 0.65
CA ARG A 40 4.18 8.79 1.06
C ARG A 40 5.02 9.27 -0.11
N MET A 41 4.97 8.58 -1.26
CA MET A 41 5.63 9.02 -2.49
C MET A 41 5.03 10.33 -3.01
N ARG A 42 3.71 10.50 -2.96
CA ARG A 42 3.04 11.75 -3.40
C ARG A 42 3.26 12.92 -2.45
N THR A 43 3.18 12.69 -1.15
CA THR A 43 3.21 13.78 -0.15
C THR A 43 4.60 14.12 0.34
N GLY A 44 5.57 13.20 0.18
CA GLY A 44 6.94 13.38 0.64
C GLY A 44 7.12 13.29 2.16
N ILE A 45 6.08 12.89 2.90
CA ILE A 45 6.14 12.78 4.37
C ILE A 45 7.17 11.74 4.82
N GLN A 46 7.60 11.86 6.07
CA GLN A 46 8.41 10.83 6.71
C GLN A 46 7.56 9.59 6.99
N TRP A 47 8.20 8.41 7.06
CA TRP A 47 7.49 7.17 7.34
C TRP A 47 6.72 7.21 8.66
N ARG A 48 7.29 7.81 9.71
CA ARG A 48 6.66 7.92 11.03
C ARG A 48 5.36 8.73 11.04
N ASP A 49 5.18 9.59 10.04
CA ASP A 49 4.01 10.45 9.91
C ASP A 49 2.94 9.83 8.98
N LEU A 50 3.13 8.58 8.55
CA LEU A 50 2.18 7.89 7.68
C LEU A 50 0.82 7.77 8.39
N PRO A 51 -0.29 8.17 7.74
CA PRO A 51 -1.62 8.03 8.32
C PRO A 51 -1.94 6.58 8.70
N SER A 52 -2.49 6.40 9.90
CA SER A 52 -2.80 5.07 10.45
C SER A 52 -3.84 4.30 9.64
N GLU A 53 -4.62 4.97 8.78
CA GLU A 53 -5.56 4.31 7.86
C GLU A 53 -4.87 3.36 6.87
N PHE A 54 -3.57 3.54 6.61
CA PHE A 54 -2.78 2.61 5.76
C PHE A 54 -2.15 1.46 6.55
N GLY A 55 -2.35 1.41 7.88
CA GLY A 55 -1.69 0.49 8.79
C GLY A 55 -0.57 1.15 9.59
N LEU A 56 0.11 0.36 10.41
CA LEU A 56 1.23 0.86 11.22
C LEU A 56 2.42 1.18 10.31
N TRP A 57 2.99 2.38 10.45
CA TRP A 57 4.09 2.85 9.60
C TRP A 57 5.28 1.87 9.55
N ASN A 58 5.60 1.22 10.66
CA ASN A 58 6.71 0.27 10.76
C ASN A 58 6.40 -1.05 10.04
N THR A 59 5.13 -1.40 9.87
CA THR A 59 4.69 -2.55 9.10
C THR A 59 4.76 -2.25 7.60
N VAL A 60 4.42 -1.02 7.20
CA VAL A 60 4.51 -0.57 5.80
C VAL A 60 5.95 -0.39 5.34
N TYR A 61 6.85 0.06 6.22
CA TYR A 61 8.26 0.30 5.91
C TYR A 61 9.12 -0.97 5.85
N ARG A 62 8.74 -2.03 6.57
CA ARG A 62 9.55 -3.25 6.75
C ARG A 62 9.49 -4.16 5.53
#